data_AF-A0AAV9KA89-F1
#
_entry.id   AF-A0AAV9KA89-F1
#
_cell.length_a   1.000
_cell.length_b   1.000
_cell.length_c   1.000
_cell.angle_alpha   90.00
_cell.angle_beta   90.00
_cell.angle_gamma   90.00
#
_symmetry.space_group_name_H-M   'P 1'
#
loop_
_entity.id
_entity.type
_entity.pdbx_description
1 polymer ?
#
loop_
_entity_poly.entity_id
_entity_poly.type
_entity_poly.pdbx_seq_one_letter_code
_entity_poly.pdbx_strand_id
1 'polypeptide(L)'
;MDYMSHTHLENHWKGNNEVIVYDLVKFSTFSLSIRAFIGIEESDNNIYEKFKIFSRGLLVMDINLPGTTFYKAMIAGNELRKEMKVIIEKRREKLLEINPNLANVYYNDVLTQLIIEQDEDGKYMSEVEIVDKLFGFIIGSYETTATTITLTMKYLKQKPEFFNEIMEEQTEISRQMIPRKELCWNDIQKMKKTWNFVNEVLRNTPIVQGVFREGIEDFTYEDFYIPKGWKIYLGFGATQKNGEYFSNPTKFDPSRFEGNEVVPYTSVLVEDIECVLEKNLQEY
;
A
#
# COMPACT_ATOMS: atom_id res chain seq x y z
N MET A 1 -4.85 5.01 -13.33
CA MET A 1 -3.44 4.83 -12.91
C MET A 1 -2.50 5.28 -14.01
N ASP A 2 -2.49 4.63 -15.16
CA ASP A 2 -1.55 4.92 -16.27
C ASP A 2 -1.53 6.40 -16.71
N TYR A 3 -2.72 6.97 -16.97
CA TYR A 3 -2.87 8.41 -17.25
C TYR A 3 -2.19 9.30 -16.20
N MET A 4 -2.39 9.03 -14.90
CA MET A 4 -1.79 9.83 -13.82
C MET A 4 -0.28 9.68 -13.77
N SER A 5 0.26 8.50 -14.06
CA SER A 5 1.69 8.26 -14.17
C SER A 5 2.30 9.07 -15.31
N HIS A 6 1.66 9.09 -16.48
CA HIS A 6 2.09 9.92 -17.61
C HIS A 6 2.07 11.42 -17.27
N THR A 7 0.96 11.93 -16.73
CA THR A 7 0.85 13.34 -16.30
C THR A 7 1.90 13.69 -15.26
N HIS A 8 2.18 12.81 -14.30
CA HIS A 8 3.19 13.04 -13.27
C HIS A 8 4.61 13.14 -13.88
N LEU A 9 4.96 12.23 -14.79
CA LEU A 9 6.26 12.25 -15.47
C LEU A 9 6.42 13.52 -16.34
N GLU A 10 5.39 13.90 -17.09
CA GLU A 10 5.40 15.10 -17.93
C GLU A 10 5.53 16.39 -17.08
N ASN A 11 4.81 16.48 -15.95
CA ASN A 11 4.78 17.69 -15.14
C ASN A 11 5.99 17.86 -14.21
N HIS A 12 6.58 16.75 -13.73
CA HIS A 12 7.60 16.82 -12.68
C HIS A 12 8.98 16.28 -13.09
N TRP A 13 9.07 15.45 -14.13
CA TRP A 13 10.34 14.82 -14.52
C TRP A 13 10.91 15.43 -15.80
N LYS A 14 10.06 15.68 -16.79
CA LYS A 14 10.48 16.19 -18.10
C LYS A 14 11.13 17.57 -17.98
N GLY A 15 12.27 17.74 -18.65
CA GLY A 15 13.04 18.98 -18.66
C GLY A 15 14.01 19.14 -17.47
N ASN A 16 13.98 18.22 -16.49
CA ASN A 16 14.91 18.22 -15.38
C ASN A 16 16.07 17.24 -15.63
N ASN A 17 17.31 17.68 -15.36
CA ASN A 17 18.49 16.81 -15.45
C ASN A 17 18.65 15.88 -14.24
N GLU A 18 18.09 16.26 -13.10
CA GLU A 18 18.13 15.52 -11.84
C GLU A 18 16.80 15.71 -11.11
N VAL A 19 16.32 14.66 -10.46
CA VAL A 19 15.10 14.66 -9.65
C VAL A 19 15.27 13.82 -8.40
N ILE A 20 14.56 14.18 -7.33
CA ILE A 20 14.47 13.37 -6.11
C ILE A 20 13.29 12.39 -6.28
N VAL A 21 13.61 11.18 -6.74
CA VAL A 21 12.62 10.12 -7.04
C VAL A 21 11.68 9.86 -5.87
N TYR A 22 12.23 9.72 -4.65
CA TYR A 22 11.42 9.37 -3.47
C TYR A 22 10.30 10.39 -3.22
N ASP A 23 10.62 11.69 -3.26
CA ASP A 23 9.64 12.75 -2.99
C ASP A 23 8.57 12.84 -4.09
N LEU A 24 8.98 12.73 -5.35
CA LEU A 24 8.07 12.79 -6.50
C LEU A 24 7.12 11.59 -6.52
N VAL A 25 7.65 10.38 -6.35
CA VAL A 25 6.83 9.17 -6.32
C VAL A 25 5.91 9.15 -5.09
N LYS A 26 6.37 9.65 -3.93
CA LYS A 26 5.54 9.76 -2.73
C LYS A 26 4.34 10.68 -2.95
N PHE A 27 4.55 11.81 -3.63
CA PHE A 27 3.45 12.67 -4.04
C PHE A 27 2.52 11.98 -5.05
N SER A 28 3.08 11.36 -6.10
CA SER A 28 2.30 10.67 -7.14
C SER A 28 1.40 9.56 -6.57
N THR A 29 1.95 8.71 -5.70
CA THR A 29 1.22 7.62 -5.04
C THR A 29 0.18 8.13 -4.05
N PHE A 30 0.45 9.25 -3.36
CA PHE A 30 -0.53 9.91 -2.51
C PHE A 30 -1.72 10.42 -3.34
N SER A 31 -1.45 11.17 -4.41
CA SER A 31 -2.49 11.67 -5.32
C SER A 31 -3.32 10.53 -5.91
N LEU A 32 -2.67 9.44 -6.31
CA LEU A 32 -3.37 8.24 -6.80
C LEU A 32 -4.28 7.63 -5.72
N SER A 33 -3.80 7.55 -4.48
CA SER A 33 -4.58 7.02 -3.34
C SER A 33 -5.81 7.88 -3.04
N ILE A 34 -5.65 9.21 -3.05
CA ILE A 34 -6.75 10.16 -2.90
C ILE A 34 -7.79 10.00 -4.01
N ARG A 35 -7.35 9.85 -5.27
CA ARG A 35 -8.27 9.61 -6.39
C ARG A 35 -8.99 8.27 -6.28
N ALA A 36 -8.27 7.20 -5.95
CA ALA A 36 -8.84 5.86 -5.85
C ALA A 36 -9.82 5.71 -4.68
N PHE A 37 -9.49 6.26 -3.52
CA PHE A 37 -10.28 6.07 -2.31
C PHE A 37 -11.36 7.14 -2.11
N ILE A 38 -11.14 8.37 -2.58
CA ILE A 38 -12.04 9.50 -2.33
C ILE A 38 -12.65 10.03 -3.63
N GLY A 39 -12.12 9.68 -4.80
CA GLY A 39 -12.63 10.18 -6.08
C GLY A 39 -12.29 11.65 -6.37
N ILE A 40 -11.29 12.22 -5.68
CA ILE A 40 -10.82 13.60 -5.91
C ILE A 40 -9.73 13.57 -7.00
N GLU A 41 -9.93 14.32 -8.08
CA GLU A 41 -9.02 14.30 -9.25
C GLU A 41 -7.72 15.07 -9.04
N GLU A 42 -7.79 16.22 -8.37
CA GLU A 42 -6.61 17.02 -8.01
C GLU A 42 -6.41 16.97 -6.50
N SER A 43 -5.34 16.30 -6.07
CA SER A 43 -4.98 16.26 -4.65
C SER A 43 -4.53 17.65 -4.19
N ASP A 44 -5.21 18.19 -3.18
CA ASP A 44 -4.79 19.42 -2.52
C ASP A 44 -3.41 19.22 -1.86
N ASN A 45 -2.42 20.00 -2.28
CA ASN A 45 -1.07 20.00 -1.69
C ASN A 45 -1.11 20.22 -0.17
N ASN A 46 -2.10 20.95 0.33
CA ASN A 46 -2.29 21.17 1.76
C ASN A 46 -2.67 19.88 2.49
N ILE A 47 -3.54 19.05 1.92
CA ILE A 47 -3.90 17.74 2.49
C ILE A 47 -2.66 16.83 2.51
N TYR A 48 -1.88 16.81 1.42
CA TYR A 48 -0.64 16.02 1.36
C TYR A 48 0.37 16.41 2.45
N GLU A 49 0.63 17.71 2.63
CA GLU A 49 1.58 18.19 3.65
C GLU A 49 1.10 17.87 5.08
N LYS A 50 -0.20 17.98 5.36
CA LYS A 50 -0.73 17.55 6.66
C LYS A 50 -0.62 16.04 6.86
N PHE A 51 -0.87 15.23 5.83
CA PHE A 51 -0.69 13.78 5.91
C PHE A 51 0.77 13.40 6.20
N LYS A 52 1.74 14.09 5.61
CA LYS A 52 3.17 13.89 5.93
C LYS A 52 3.49 14.19 7.39
N ILE A 53 2.87 15.21 7.99
CA ILE A 53 3.06 15.54 9.41
C ILE A 53 2.38 14.49 10.29
N PHE A 54 1.15 14.11 9.93
CA PHE A 54 0.36 13.11 10.64
C PHE A 54 1.03 11.73 10.64
N SER A 55 1.49 11.22 9.49
CA SER A 55 2.07 9.88 9.37
C SER A 55 3.38 9.73 10.15
N ARG A 56 4.16 10.80 10.29
CA ARG A 56 5.36 10.84 11.16
C ARG A 56 5.04 10.58 12.64
N GLY A 57 3.79 10.78 13.06
CA GLY A 57 3.33 10.48 14.42
C GLY A 57 3.11 9.00 14.71
N LEU A 58 3.01 8.14 13.70
CA LEU A 58 2.57 6.75 13.87
C LEU A 58 3.61 5.84 14.51
N LEU A 59 4.90 6.14 14.28
CA LEU A 59 6.03 5.30 14.70
C LEU A 59 6.94 5.99 15.72
N VAL A 60 6.46 7.06 16.36
CA VAL A 60 7.17 7.76 17.44
C VAL A 60 6.53 7.45 18.78
N MET A 61 7.24 7.71 19.88
CA MET A 61 6.63 7.64 21.20
C MET A 61 5.47 8.64 21.31
N ASP A 62 4.39 8.20 21.94
CA ASP A 62 3.10 8.87 22.12
C ASP A 62 3.15 9.99 23.19
N ILE A 63 4.25 10.73 23.25
CA ILE A 63 4.46 11.83 24.18
C ILE A 63 3.80 13.09 23.61
N ASN A 64 2.60 13.41 24.08
CA ASN A 64 1.82 14.56 23.60
C ASN A 64 2.20 15.88 24.29
N LEU A 65 3.46 16.31 24.12
CA LEU A 65 3.96 17.59 24.65
C LEU A 65 4.26 18.58 23.53
N PRO A 66 4.00 19.90 23.72
CA PRO A 66 4.31 20.91 22.71
C PRO A 66 5.73 20.81 22.18
N GLY A 67 5.87 20.78 20.85
CA GLY A 67 7.16 20.66 20.15
C GLY A 67 7.55 19.24 19.74
N THR A 68 6.98 18.21 20.36
CA THR A 68 7.21 16.80 19.97
C THR A 68 6.61 16.47 18.61
N THR A 69 7.12 15.41 17.96
CA THR A 69 6.56 14.90 16.70
C THR A 69 5.13 14.42 16.89
N PHE A 70 4.83 13.70 17.97
CA PHE A 70 3.50 13.20 18.26
C PHE A 70 2.48 14.33 18.45
N TYR A 71 2.84 15.39 19.19
CA TYR A 71 1.99 16.58 19.34
C TYR A 71 1.64 17.23 18.00
N LYS A 72 2.65 17.43 17.13
CA LYS A 72 2.42 17.99 15.78
C LYS A 72 1.53 17.09 14.92
N ALA A 73 1.74 15.78 15.00
CA ALA A 73 0.92 14.79 14.29
C ALA A 73 -0.52 14.79 14.77
N MET A 74 -0.77 14.94 16.08
CA MET A 74 -2.12 15.05 16.65
C MET A 74 -2.86 16.29 16.14
N ILE A 75 -2.18 17.44 16.05
CA ILE A 75 -2.77 18.67 15.47
C ILE A 75 -3.13 18.42 14.00
N ALA A 76 -2.18 17.95 13.19
CA ALA A 76 -2.41 17.68 11.77
C ALA A 76 -3.54 16.66 11.55
N GLY A 77 -3.57 15.59 12.36
CA GLY A 77 -4.63 14.58 12.33
C GLY A 77 -6.01 15.17 12.63
N ASN A 78 -6.12 16.05 13.62
CA ASN A 78 -7.39 16.73 13.95
C ASN A 78 -7.87 17.66 12.84
N GLU A 79 -6.96 18.38 12.19
CA GLU A 79 -7.29 19.23 11.03
C GLU A 79 -7.73 18.40 9.83
N LEU A 80 -6.99 17.34 9.50
CA LEU A 80 -7.36 16.40 8.43
C LEU A 80 -8.73 15.77 8.69
N ARG A 81 -9.04 15.40 9.94
CA ARG A 81 -10.36 14.85 10.29
C ARG A 81 -11.47 15.85 9.97
N LYS A 82 -11.29 17.13 10.29
CA LYS A 82 -12.29 18.18 9.96
C LYS A 82 -12.47 18.32 8.46
N GLU A 83 -11.39 18.34 7.69
CA GLU A 83 -11.45 18.44 6.22
C GLU A 83 -12.13 17.22 5.59
N MET A 84 -11.82 16.02 6.09
CA MET A 84 -12.44 14.79 5.61
C MET A 84 -13.93 14.74 5.89
N LYS A 85 -14.38 15.25 7.05
CA LYS A 85 -15.81 15.36 7.37
C LYS A 85 -16.56 16.22 6.35
N VAL A 86 -16.01 17.38 5.99
CA VAL A 86 -16.60 18.25 4.96
C VAL A 86 -16.69 17.54 3.61
N ILE A 87 -15.70 16.72 3.25
CA ILE A 87 -15.73 15.92 2.01
C ILE A 87 -16.84 14.86 2.09
N ILE A 88 -16.98 14.16 3.21
CA ILE A 88 -18.00 13.13 3.45
C ILE A 88 -19.41 13.74 3.39
N GLU A 89 -19.63 14.88 4.06
CA GLU A 89 -20.91 15.59 4.06
C GLU A 89 -21.32 15.98 2.64
N LYS A 90 -20.42 16.62 1.88
CA LYS A 90 -20.67 16.96 0.47
C LYS A 90 -20.94 15.74 -0.39
N ARG A 91 -20.26 14.61 -0.13
CA ARG A 91 -20.53 13.36 -0.85
C ARG A 91 -21.91 12.82 -0.52
N ARG A 92 -22.32 12.83 0.75
CA ARG A 92 -23.66 12.42 1.18
C ARG A 92 -24.75 13.26 0.52
N GLU A 93 -24.60 14.58 0.49
CA GLU A 93 -25.55 15.49 -0.19
C GLU A 93 -25.74 15.10 -1.66
N LYS A 94 -24.64 14.88 -2.40
CA LYS A 94 -24.71 14.44 -3.80
C LYS A 94 -25.34 13.07 -3.99
N LEU A 95 -25.13 12.16 -3.03
CA LEU A 95 -25.73 10.82 -3.09
C LEU A 95 -27.23 10.84 -2.83
N LEU A 96 -27.76 11.84 -2.11
CA LEU A 96 -29.22 12.02 -1.94
C LEU A 96 -29.92 12.41 -3.25
N GLU A 97 -29.21 13.04 -4.18
CA GLU A 97 -29.73 13.45 -5.48
C GLU A 97 -29.78 12.30 -6.50
N ILE A 98 -29.16 11.15 -6.16
CA ILE A 98 -28.97 10.01 -7.06
C ILE A 98 -29.73 8.81 -6.49
N ASN A 99 -30.24 7.94 -7.38
CA ASN A 99 -30.77 6.65 -6.94
C ASN A 99 -29.64 5.84 -6.25
N PRO A 100 -29.82 5.35 -5.00
CA PRO A 100 -28.80 4.58 -4.29
C PRO A 100 -28.24 3.39 -5.09
N ASN A 101 -29.09 2.74 -5.90
CA ASN A 101 -28.68 1.62 -6.76
C ASN A 101 -27.77 2.03 -7.92
N LEU A 102 -27.63 3.33 -8.18
CA LEU A 102 -26.74 3.90 -9.20
C LEU A 102 -25.52 4.60 -8.59
N ALA A 103 -25.42 4.72 -7.26
CA ALA A 103 -24.32 5.43 -6.60
C ALA A 103 -22.94 4.92 -7.06
N ASN A 104 -22.77 3.60 -7.13
CA ASN A 104 -21.54 2.94 -7.57
C ASN A 104 -21.25 3.08 -9.06
N VAL A 105 -22.27 3.43 -9.87
CA VAL A 105 -22.10 3.73 -11.29
C VAL A 105 -21.56 5.15 -11.48
N TYR A 106 -21.99 6.09 -10.64
CA TYR A 106 -21.53 7.49 -10.70
C TYR A 106 -20.21 7.72 -9.96
N TYR A 107 -19.97 7.00 -8.87
CA TYR A 107 -18.78 7.12 -8.04
C TYR A 107 -18.17 5.76 -7.76
N ASN A 108 -17.15 5.40 -8.53
CA ASN A 108 -16.38 4.18 -8.33
C ASN A 108 -15.16 4.44 -7.44
N ASP A 109 -15.42 4.82 -6.19
CA ASP A 109 -14.40 5.06 -5.15
C ASP A 109 -14.80 4.44 -3.81
N VAL A 110 -13.81 4.22 -2.94
CA VAL A 110 -14.01 3.55 -1.64
C VAL A 110 -14.90 4.36 -0.70
N LEU A 111 -14.79 5.69 -0.71
CA LEU A 111 -15.61 6.57 0.13
C LEU A 111 -17.11 6.35 -0.15
N THR A 112 -17.51 6.21 -1.41
CA THR A 112 -18.91 5.92 -1.75
C THR A 112 -19.35 4.59 -1.15
N GLN A 113 -18.54 3.54 -1.27
CA GLN A 113 -18.85 2.23 -0.66
C GLN A 113 -19.02 2.37 0.86
N LEU A 114 -18.08 3.01 1.54
CA LEU A 114 -18.14 3.21 2.99
C LEU A 114 -19.35 4.01 3.46
N ILE A 115 -19.91 4.88 2.61
CA ILE A 115 -21.13 5.65 2.93
C ILE A 115 -22.39 4.80 2.78
N ILE A 116 -22.48 3.97 1.74
CA ILE A 116 -23.71 3.25 1.38
C ILE A 116 -23.77 1.83 1.91
N GLU A 117 -22.63 1.26 2.32
CA GLU A 117 -22.54 -0.09 2.85
C GLU A 117 -23.15 -0.16 4.26
N GLN A 118 -23.95 -1.19 4.47
CA GLN A 118 -24.53 -1.55 5.75
C GLN A 118 -23.82 -2.79 6.28
N ASP A 119 -23.68 -2.88 7.60
CA ASP A 119 -23.28 -4.12 8.25
C ASP A 119 -24.39 -5.19 8.22
N GLU A 120 -24.12 -6.37 8.78
CA GLU A 120 -25.05 -7.49 8.83
C GLU A 120 -26.37 -7.16 9.56
N ASP A 121 -26.36 -6.15 10.43
CA ASP A 121 -27.53 -5.66 11.18
C ASP A 121 -28.26 -4.52 10.44
N GLY A 122 -27.81 -4.15 9.24
CA GLY A 122 -28.40 -3.07 8.43
C GLY A 122 -27.97 -1.67 8.86
N LYS A 123 -26.92 -1.53 9.68
CA LYS A 123 -26.44 -0.24 10.20
C LYS A 123 -25.33 0.33 9.32
N TYR A 124 -25.44 1.63 9.05
CA TYR A 124 -24.41 2.37 8.31
C TYR A 124 -23.24 2.77 9.22
N MET A 125 -22.05 2.89 8.62
CA MET A 125 -20.87 3.39 9.31
C MET A 125 -21.05 4.84 9.77
N SER A 126 -20.58 5.12 10.98
CA SER A 126 -20.49 6.49 11.48
C SER A 126 -19.45 7.27 10.68
N GLU A 127 -19.59 8.60 10.67
CA GLU A 127 -18.62 9.47 10.01
C GLU A 127 -17.20 9.28 10.55
N VAL A 128 -17.05 9.04 11.86
CA VAL A 128 -15.74 8.83 12.48
C VAL A 128 -15.09 7.55 11.96
N GLU A 129 -15.86 6.45 11.88
CA GLU A 129 -15.38 5.18 11.33
C GLU A 129 -14.97 5.31 9.86
N ILE A 130 -15.75 6.04 9.04
CA ILE A 130 -15.41 6.28 7.64
C ILE A 130 -14.08 7.05 7.53
N VAL A 131 -13.90 8.13 8.32
CA VAL A 131 -12.65 8.91 8.33
C VAL A 131 -11.47 8.04 8.74
N ASP A 132 -11.60 7.24 9.80
CA ASP A 132 -10.54 6.38 10.30
C ASP A 132 -10.13 5.31 9.27
N LYS A 133 -11.11 4.67 8.62
CA LYS A 133 -10.85 3.69 7.54
C LYS A 133 -10.12 4.35 6.36
N LEU A 134 -10.58 5.52 5.90
CA LEU A 134 -9.92 6.23 4.80
C LEU A 134 -8.49 6.62 5.14
N PHE A 135 -8.22 7.08 6.37
CA PHE A 135 -6.86 7.40 6.80
C PHE A 135 -5.97 6.17 6.80
N GLY A 136 -6.49 5.04 7.31
CA GLY A 136 -5.80 3.74 7.27
C GLY A 136 -5.44 3.33 5.83
N PHE A 137 -6.41 3.39 4.91
CA PHE A 137 -6.18 3.05 3.50
C PHE A 137 -5.13 3.95 2.84
N ILE A 138 -5.24 5.28 3.02
CA ILE A 138 -4.30 6.24 2.43
C ILE A 138 -2.87 5.99 2.96
N ILE A 139 -2.70 5.89 4.29
CA ILE A 139 -1.39 5.62 4.89
C ILE A 139 -0.80 4.32 4.37
N GLY A 140 -1.62 3.26 4.34
CA GLY A 140 -1.21 1.94 3.89
C GLY A 140 -0.78 1.90 2.42
N SER A 141 -1.41 2.71 1.56
CA SER A 141 -1.23 2.65 0.11
C SER A 141 -0.05 3.49 -0.41
N TYR A 142 0.13 4.73 0.06
CA TYR A 142 1.09 5.63 -0.60
C TYR A 142 2.53 5.43 -0.11
N GLU A 143 2.74 5.26 1.19
CA GLU A 143 4.09 5.25 1.78
C GLU A 143 4.85 3.97 1.41
N THR A 144 4.17 2.83 1.46
CA THR A 144 4.72 1.52 1.08
C THR A 144 5.02 1.48 -0.42
N THR A 145 4.04 1.79 -1.27
CA THR A 145 4.19 1.78 -2.73
C THR A 145 5.30 2.72 -3.21
N ALA A 146 5.37 3.95 -2.67
CA ALA A 146 6.44 4.89 -3.04
C ALA A 146 7.83 4.36 -2.69
N THR A 147 7.95 3.71 -1.54
CA THR A 147 9.19 3.08 -1.10
C THR A 147 9.54 1.89 -2.02
N THR A 148 8.58 1.06 -2.40
CA THR A 148 8.79 -0.03 -3.37
C THR A 148 9.33 0.50 -4.69
N ILE A 149 8.66 1.47 -5.29
CA ILE A 149 9.07 2.05 -6.59
C ILE A 149 10.48 2.64 -6.49
N THR A 150 10.77 3.39 -5.42
CA THR A 150 12.08 4.00 -5.19
C THR A 150 13.18 2.94 -5.07
N LEU A 151 12.93 1.86 -4.31
CA LEU A 151 13.86 0.74 -4.17
C LEU A 151 14.04 0.03 -5.52
N THR A 152 12.96 -0.26 -6.24
CA THR A 152 13.03 -0.88 -7.57
C THR A 152 13.91 -0.06 -8.51
N MET A 153 13.73 1.26 -8.59
CA MET A 153 14.58 2.13 -9.40
C MET A 153 16.06 2.10 -8.96
N LYS A 154 16.31 2.10 -7.64
CA LYS A 154 17.67 1.97 -7.10
C LYS A 154 18.32 0.64 -7.52
N TYR A 155 17.61 -0.47 -7.40
CA TYR A 155 18.12 -1.79 -7.79
C TYR A 155 18.36 -1.90 -9.29
N LEU A 156 17.46 -1.37 -10.12
CA LEU A 156 17.64 -1.34 -11.58
C LEU A 156 18.91 -0.56 -11.96
N LYS A 157 19.18 0.56 -11.28
CA LYS A 157 20.40 1.33 -11.50
C LYS A 157 21.67 0.57 -11.10
N GLN A 158 21.60 -0.25 -10.06
CA GLN A 158 22.71 -1.05 -9.55
C GLN A 158 22.94 -2.35 -10.34
N LYS A 159 21.94 -2.81 -11.11
CA LYS A 159 21.92 -4.10 -11.79
C LYS A 159 21.49 -3.95 -13.26
N PRO A 160 22.37 -3.42 -14.12
CA PRO A 160 22.04 -3.09 -15.51
C PRO A 160 21.61 -4.31 -16.34
N GLU A 161 22.02 -5.52 -15.96
CA GLU A 161 21.61 -6.77 -16.61
C GLU A 161 20.08 -6.93 -16.60
N PHE A 162 19.43 -6.74 -15.45
CA PHE A 162 17.97 -6.85 -15.33
C PHE A 162 17.25 -5.64 -15.94
N PHE A 163 17.88 -4.46 -15.96
CA PHE A 163 17.31 -3.30 -16.63
C PHE A 163 17.10 -3.55 -18.12
N ASN A 164 18.07 -4.16 -18.80
CA ASN A 164 17.95 -4.48 -20.22
C ASN A 164 16.82 -5.49 -20.48
N GLU A 165 16.76 -6.56 -19.67
CA GLU A 165 15.71 -7.59 -19.81
C GLU A 165 14.29 -7.04 -19.58
N ILE A 166 14.14 -6.14 -18.61
CA ILE A 166 12.87 -5.45 -18.34
C ILE A 166 12.56 -4.46 -19.45
N MET A 167 13.55 -3.74 -19.97
CA MET A 167 13.35 -2.81 -21.08
C MET A 167 12.89 -3.54 -22.35
N GLU A 168 13.42 -4.73 -22.62
CA GLU A 168 12.96 -5.59 -23.70
C GLU A 168 11.50 -6.02 -23.50
N GLU A 169 11.13 -6.48 -22.29
CA GLU A 169 9.75 -6.82 -21.93
C GLU A 169 8.80 -5.63 -22.16
N GLN A 170 9.14 -4.45 -21.64
CA GLN A 170 8.30 -3.26 -21.77
C GLN A 170 8.20 -2.79 -23.22
N THR A 171 9.27 -2.94 -24.02
CA THR A 171 9.26 -2.61 -25.45
C THR A 171 8.35 -3.55 -26.24
N GLU A 172 8.37 -4.85 -25.94
CA GLU A 172 7.48 -5.82 -26.57
C GLU A 172 6.01 -5.54 -26.26
N ILE A 173 5.69 -5.29 -24.99
CA ILE A 173 4.33 -4.92 -24.56
C ILE A 173 3.88 -3.64 -25.27
N SER A 174 4.74 -2.61 -25.31
CA SER A 174 4.45 -1.33 -25.97
C SER A 174 4.11 -1.50 -27.46
N ARG A 175 4.82 -2.37 -28.18
CA ARG A 175 4.52 -2.67 -29.60
C ARG A 175 3.13 -3.29 -29.79
N GLN A 176 2.68 -4.11 -28.83
CA GLN A 176 1.35 -4.74 -28.86
C GLN A 176 0.23 -3.78 -28.43
N MET A 177 0.56 -2.63 -27.85
CA MET A 177 -0.43 -1.64 -27.47
C MET A 177 -0.97 -0.88 -28.68
N ILE A 178 -0.18 -0.67 -29.74
CA ILE A 178 -0.58 0.12 -30.92
C ILE A 178 -1.89 -0.41 -31.53
N PRO A 179 -2.93 0.43 -31.71
CA PRO A 179 -2.95 1.90 -31.63
C PRO A 179 -3.35 2.49 -30.26
N ARG A 180 -3.56 1.68 -29.22
CA ARG A 180 -3.86 2.14 -27.86
C ARG A 180 -2.69 2.94 -27.29
N LYS A 181 -3.02 4.01 -26.57
CA LYS A 181 -2.06 4.87 -25.88
C LYS A 181 -1.91 4.56 -24.40
N GLU A 182 -2.85 3.82 -23.83
CA GLU A 182 -2.91 3.52 -22.39
C GLU A 182 -2.84 2.00 -22.15
N LEU A 183 -2.20 1.63 -21.04
CA LEU A 183 -2.12 0.27 -20.53
C LEU A 183 -3.51 -0.24 -20.15
N CYS A 184 -3.80 -1.50 -20.51
CA CYS A 184 -4.92 -2.24 -19.94
C CYS A 184 -4.43 -3.34 -18.99
N TRP A 185 -5.37 -3.96 -18.27
CA TRP A 185 -5.08 -5.05 -17.34
C TRP A 185 -4.27 -6.20 -17.97
N ASN A 186 -4.62 -6.59 -19.19
CA ASN A 186 -3.92 -7.66 -19.90
C ASN A 186 -2.46 -7.30 -20.23
N ASP A 187 -2.12 -6.02 -20.37
CA ASP A 187 -0.74 -5.58 -20.60
C ASP A 187 0.07 -5.69 -19.30
N ILE A 188 -0.52 -5.32 -18.16
CA ILE A 188 0.09 -5.45 -16.83
C ILE A 188 0.38 -6.93 -16.52
N GLN A 189 -0.55 -7.83 -16.82
CA GLN A 189 -0.37 -9.28 -16.62
C GLN A 189 0.77 -9.89 -17.43
N LYS A 190 1.27 -9.20 -18.47
CA LYS A 190 2.42 -9.65 -19.27
C LYS A 190 3.76 -9.23 -18.66
N MET A 191 3.79 -8.33 -17.68
CA MET A 191 5.01 -7.77 -17.07
C MET A 191 5.67 -8.75 -16.06
N LYS A 192 5.90 -9.99 -16.47
CA LYS A 192 6.35 -11.08 -15.59
C LYS A 192 7.77 -10.85 -15.06
N LYS A 193 8.71 -10.45 -15.91
CA LYS A 193 10.09 -10.14 -15.52
C LYS A 193 10.12 -8.94 -14.57
N THR A 194 9.35 -7.90 -14.89
CA THR A 194 9.20 -6.73 -14.00
C THR A 194 8.66 -7.16 -12.64
N TRP A 195 7.62 -8.00 -12.58
CA TRP A 195 7.03 -8.47 -11.32
C TRP A 195 8.02 -9.32 -10.51
N ASN A 196 8.71 -10.26 -11.14
CA ASN A 196 9.73 -11.09 -10.50
C ASN A 196 10.87 -10.25 -9.93
N PHE A 197 11.29 -9.21 -10.64
CA PHE A 197 12.29 -8.26 -10.16
C PHE A 197 11.79 -7.48 -8.94
N VAL A 198 10.57 -6.97 -8.96
CA VAL A 198 9.95 -6.27 -7.82
C VAL A 198 9.85 -7.19 -6.60
N ASN A 199 9.45 -8.45 -6.79
CA ASN A 199 9.41 -9.44 -5.71
C ASN A 199 10.80 -9.68 -5.10
N GLU A 200 11.86 -9.76 -5.92
CA GLU A 200 13.21 -9.93 -5.41
C GLU A 200 13.75 -8.67 -4.70
N VAL A 201 13.34 -7.47 -5.14
CA VAL A 201 13.59 -6.23 -4.41
C VAL A 201 12.93 -6.26 -3.03
N LEU A 202 11.65 -6.66 -2.96
CA LEU A 202 10.89 -6.75 -1.72
C LEU A 202 11.40 -7.85 -0.79
N ARG A 203 11.87 -8.98 -1.32
CA ARG A 203 12.51 -10.03 -0.52
C ARG A 203 13.84 -9.56 0.05
N ASN A 204 14.67 -8.87 -0.74
CA ASN A 204 15.98 -8.44 -0.29
C ASN A 204 15.91 -7.23 0.66
N THR A 205 14.94 -6.33 0.43
CA THR A 205 14.70 -5.12 1.22
C THR A 205 13.20 -4.98 1.53
N PRO A 206 12.67 -5.75 2.49
CA PRO A 206 11.27 -5.64 2.88
C PRO A 206 10.98 -4.28 3.49
N ILE A 207 9.87 -3.67 3.06
CA ILE A 207 9.44 -2.37 3.55
C ILE A 207 8.85 -2.49 4.96
N VAL A 208 8.06 -3.54 5.17
CA VAL A 208 7.56 -3.94 6.49
C VAL A 208 8.41 -5.09 7.00
N GLN A 209 9.24 -4.83 8.02
CA GLN A 209 10.16 -5.83 8.58
C GLN A 209 9.45 -6.94 9.35
N GLY A 210 8.25 -6.65 9.85
CA GLY A 210 7.45 -7.58 10.63
C GLY A 210 6.21 -6.92 11.20
N VAL A 211 5.38 -7.73 11.86
CA VAL A 211 4.14 -7.30 12.51
C VAL A 211 4.09 -7.79 13.94
N PHE A 212 3.37 -7.05 14.79
CA PHE A 212 3.07 -7.50 16.14
C PHE A 212 1.74 -8.26 16.18
N ARG A 213 1.68 -9.27 17.05
CA ARG A 213 0.49 -10.00 17.45
C ARG A 213 0.46 -10.08 18.98
N GLU A 214 -0.70 -10.42 19.53
CA GLU A 214 -0.87 -10.68 20.96
C GLU A 214 -1.44 -12.10 21.13
N GLY A 215 -0.88 -12.88 22.05
CA GLY A 215 -1.48 -14.15 22.45
C GLY A 215 -2.80 -13.91 23.18
N ILE A 216 -3.92 -14.28 22.57
CA ILE A 216 -5.25 -14.08 23.15
C ILE A 216 -5.59 -15.10 24.25
N GLU A 217 -4.82 -16.17 24.31
CA GLU A 217 -4.87 -17.26 25.29
C GLU A 217 -3.47 -17.84 25.54
N ASP A 218 -3.37 -18.70 26.55
CA ASP A 218 -2.15 -19.47 26.80
C ASP A 218 -2.03 -20.59 25.76
N PHE A 219 -0.91 -20.66 25.04
CA PHE A 219 -0.69 -21.73 24.07
C PHE A 219 0.78 -22.18 24.04
N THR A 220 1.02 -23.37 23.51
CA THR A 220 2.37 -23.88 23.29
C THR A 220 2.62 -24.00 21.80
N TYR A 221 3.72 -23.42 21.32
CA TYR A 221 4.19 -23.56 19.95
C TYR A 221 5.55 -24.25 19.97
N GLU A 222 5.62 -25.43 19.36
CA GLU A 222 6.75 -26.36 19.55
C GLU A 222 7.01 -26.61 21.04
N ASP A 223 8.22 -26.32 21.54
CA ASP A 223 8.59 -26.47 22.95
C ASP A 223 8.48 -25.16 23.75
N PHE A 224 7.87 -24.11 23.16
CA PHE A 224 7.75 -22.79 23.77
C PHE A 224 6.34 -22.52 24.28
N TYR A 225 6.20 -22.34 25.59
CA TYR A 225 4.98 -21.85 26.22
C TYR A 225 4.86 -20.33 26.06
N ILE A 226 3.76 -19.87 25.46
CA ILE A 226 3.45 -18.46 25.22
C ILE A 226 2.21 -18.10 26.06
N PRO A 227 2.39 -17.30 27.13
CA PRO A 227 1.27 -16.86 27.96
C PRO A 227 0.37 -15.86 27.23
N LYS A 228 -0.91 -15.85 27.62
CA LYS A 228 -1.89 -14.84 27.25
C LYS A 228 -1.36 -13.43 27.55
N GLY A 229 -1.61 -12.52 26.62
CA GLY A 229 -1.21 -11.11 26.68
C GLY A 229 0.22 -10.86 26.20
N TRP A 230 1.02 -11.88 25.91
CA TRP A 230 2.36 -11.68 25.36
C TRP A 230 2.32 -11.10 23.96
N LYS A 231 3.20 -10.12 23.70
CA LYS A 231 3.41 -9.55 22.38
C LYS A 231 4.38 -10.41 21.58
N ILE A 232 3.94 -10.87 20.42
CA ILE A 232 4.70 -11.71 19.51
C ILE A 232 5.09 -10.86 18.31
N TYR A 233 6.38 -10.85 17.97
CA TYR A 233 6.87 -10.16 16.77
C TYR A 233 7.16 -11.17 15.66
N LEU A 234 6.43 -11.06 14.56
CA LEU A 234 6.61 -11.90 13.38
C LEU A 234 7.58 -11.20 12.40
N GLY A 235 8.85 -11.62 12.42
CA GLY A 235 9.92 -10.97 11.67
C GLY A 235 10.04 -11.45 10.21
N PHE A 236 9.24 -10.88 9.30
CA PHE A 236 9.27 -11.22 7.86
C PHE A 236 10.65 -11.04 7.23
N GLY A 237 11.38 -9.99 7.61
CA GLY A 237 12.70 -9.73 7.04
C GLY A 237 13.76 -10.78 7.38
N ALA A 238 13.58 -11.53 8.48
CA ALA A 238 14.44 -12.66 8.81
C ALA A 238 14.10 -13.86 7.94
N THR A 239 12.80 -14.21 7.80
CA THR A 239 12.32 -15.33 6.97
C THR A 239 12.77 -15.18 5.52
N GLN A 240 12.69 -13.98 4.96
CA GLN A 240 13.11 -13.68 3.58
C GLN A 240 14.61 -13.88 3.31
N LYS A 241 15.43 -14.00 4.36
CA LYS A 241 16.87 -14.23 4.29
C LYS A 241 17.28 -15.62 4.80
N ASN A 242 16.33 -16.46 5.23
CA ASN A 242 16.62 -17.80 5.68
C ASN A 242 16.94 -18.71 4.48
N GLY A 243 18.09 -19.38 4.52
CA GLY A 243 18.55 -20.30 3.48
C GLY A 243 17.71 -21.58 3.35
N GLU A 244 16.94 -21.93 4.37
CA GLU A 244 15.99 -23.06 4.32
C GLU A 244 14.82 -22.80 3.38
N TYR A 245 14.38 -21.54 3.27
CA TYR A 245 13.28 -21.15 2.39
C TYR A 245 13.78 -20.54 1.07
N PHE A 246 14.93 -19.86 1.10
CA PHE A 246 15.49 -19.18 -0.06
C PHE A 246 16.93 -19.64 -0.32
N SER A 247 17.08 -20.53 -1.30
CA SER A 247 18.39 -20.94 -1.79
C SER A 247 19.26 -19.73 -2.18
N ASN A 248 20.49 -19.68 -1.65
CA ASN A 248 21.43 -18.57 -1.79
C ASN A 248 20.78 -17.20 -1.48
N PRO A 249 20.32 -16.95 -0.24
CA PRO A 249 19.44 -15.82 0.10
C PRO A 249 20.11 -14.45 -0.05
N THR A 250 21.45 -14.40 -0.07
CA THR A 250 22.26 -13.20 -0.28
C THR A 250 22.45 -12.85 -1.76
N LYS A 251 22.20 -13.79 -2.67
CA LYS A 251 22.24 -13.55 -4.12
C LYS A 251 20.91 -12.90 -4.53
N PHE A 252 21.00 -11.77 -5.25
CA PHE A 252 19.85 -11.18 -5.90
C PHE A 252 19.53 -11.96 -7.17
N ASP A 253 18.41 -12.67 -7.16
CA ASP A 253 18.01 -13.60 -8.20
C ASP A 253 16.49 -13.55 -8.46
N PRO A 254 16.01 -12.71 -9.40
CA PRO A 254 14.60 -12.64 -9.76
C PRO A 254 14.01 -13.93 -10.31
N SER A 255 14.84 -14.81 -10.89
CA SER A 255 14.37 -16.08 -11.47
C SER A 255 13.75 -17.01 -10.43
N ARG A 256 13.99 -16.79 -9.12
CA ARG A 256 13.35 -17.54 -8.05
C ARG A 256 11.83 -17.41 -8.01
N PHE A 257 11.28 -16.38 -8.63
CA PHE A 257 9.84 -16.14 -8.73
C PHE A 257 9.26 -16.59 -10.08
N GLU A 258 10.05 -17.27 -10.92
CA GLU A 258 9.54 -17.94 -12.11
C GLU A 258 8.71 -19.17 -11.71
N GLY A 259 7.52 -19.33 -12.28
CA GLY A 259 6.70 -20.54 -12.09
C GLY A 259 5.52 -20.44 -11.13
N ASN A 260 5.17 -19.26 -10.61
CA ASN A 260 4.03 -19.03 -9.69
C ASN A 260 4.06 -19.85 -8.39
N GLU A 261 5.16 -20.53 -8.06
CA GLU A 261 5.31 -21.20 -6.76
C GLU A 261 5.60 -20.14 -5.69
N VAL A 262 4.52 -19.63 -5.12
CA VAL A 262 4.58 -18.85 -3.90
C VAL A 262 4.90 -19.81 -2.77
N VAL A 263 6.10 -19.73 -2.18
CA VAL A 263 6.38 -20.46 -0.94
C VAL A 263 5.51 -19.83 0.15
N PRO A 264 4.54 -20.56 0.74
CA PRO A 264 3.68 -20.04 1.78
C PRO A 264 4.52 -19.39 2.90
N TYR A 265 4.01 -18.33 3.53
CA TYR A 265 4.70 -17.60 4.61
C TYR A 265 5.93 -16.77 4.21
N THR A 266 6.31 -16.74 2.93
CA THR A 266 7.51 -16.03 2.46
C THR A 266 7.24 -14.81 1.57
N SER A 267 6.08 -14.76 0.92
CA SER A 267 5.57 -13.57 0.23
C SER A 267 4.51 -12.89 1.10
N VAL A 268 4.78 -11.69 1.57
CA VAL A 268 3.80 -10.92 2.35
C VAL A 268 2.85 -10.25 1.36
N LEU A 269 1.79 -10.96 0.97
CA LEU A 269 0.52 -10.29 0.69
C LEU A 269 -0.20 -10.24 2.04
N VAL A 270 -0.45 -9.02 2.51
CA VAL A 270 -0.94 -8.69 3.86
C VAL A 270 -2.30 -9.34 4.16
N GLU A 271 -3.00 -9.85 3.15
CA GLU A 271 -4.33 -10.46 3.24
C GLU A 271 -4.29 -11.94 3.71
N ASP A 272 -3.16 -12.66 3.59
CA ASP A 272 -3.12 -14.11 3.87
C ASP A 272 -2.81 -14.48 5.34
N ILE A 273 -2.61 -13.49 6.23
CA ILE A 273 -2.19 -13.76 7.62
C ILE A 273 -3.37 -14.13 8.54
N GLU A 274 -4.62 -13.90 8.13
CA GLU A 274 -5.79 -14.28 8.95
C GLU A 274 -6.00 -15.81 9.02
N CYS A 275 -5.55 -16.57 8.02
CA CYS A 275 -5.89 -17.99 7.90
C CYS A 275 -5.12 -18.96 8.84
N VAL A 276 -4.05 -18.51 9.53
CA VAL A 276 -3.12 -19.43 10.22
C VAL A 276 -3.12 -19.33 11.75
N LEU A 277 -3.99 -18.50 12.34
CA LEU A 277 -4.37 -18.67 13.75
C LEU A 277 -5.70 -19.41 13.94
N GLU A 278 -6.53 -19.52 12.91
CA GLU A 278 -7.79 -20.28 13.00
C GLU A 278 -7.62 -21.78 12.78
N LYS A 279 -6.58 -22.23 12.06
CA LYS A 279 -6.40 -23.67 11.75
C LYS A 279 -5.93 -24.54 12.91
N ASN A 280 -5.50 -23.94 14.03
CA ASN A 280 -5.15 -24.69 15.26
C ASN A 280 -6.24 -24.64 16.33
N LEU A 281 -7.39 -24.02 16.04
CA LEU A 281 -8.55 -23.94 16.94
C LEU A 281 -9.70 -24.88 16.54
N GLN A 282 -9.53 -25.73 15.52
CA GLN A 282 -10.53 -26.73 15.09
C GLN A 282 -10.26 -28.17 15.55
N GLU A 283 -9.28 -28.40 16.44
CA GLU A 283 -9.04 -29.74 17.03
C GLU A 283 -9.26 -29.82 18.55
N TYR A 284 -10.01 -28.89 19.16
CA TYR A 284 -10.55 -29.06 20.52
C TYR A 284 -11.98 -28.53 20.66
#